data_AF-A0A108U9V9-F1
#
_entry.id   AF-A0A108U9V9-F1
#
_cell.length_a   1.000
_cell.length_b   1.000
_cell.length_c   1.000
_cell.angle_alpha   90.00
_cell.angle_beta   90.00
_cell.angle_gamma   90.00
#
_symmetry.space_group_name_H-M   'P 1'
#
loop_
_entity.id
_entity.type
_entity.pdbx_description
1 polymer ?
#
loop_
_entity_poly.entity_id
_entity_poly.type
_entity_poly.pdbx_seq_one_letter_code
_entity_poly.pdbx_strand_id
1 'polypeptide(L)'
;MSRYPLHTLLQLRSHRVETARGVVMERQRQVQARREACTAIEGEIADLNRERAGQRLRLLDPPPPGVPWPMAMSQRESHIDHLGELAVAAHQRLLDAQGKLREAEAALDEARKAFFRAQARLDALEKRKDVWRKEQQAASQRREEAHSADLLMASRQQSQGPF
;
A
#
# COMPACT_ATOMS: atom_id res chain seq x y z
N MET A 1 18.28 13.47 -34.22
CA MET A 1 18.71 12.76 -32.99
C MET A 1 18.14 11.35 -33.02
N SER A 2 18.97 10.33 -32.83
CA SER A 2 18.50 8.93 -32.77
C SER A 2 17.61 8.69 -31.54
N ARG A 3 16.58 7.84 -31.68
CA ARG A 3 15.72 7.42 -30.55
C ARG A 3 16.44 6.35 -29.73
N TYR A 4 16.23 6.34 -28.41
CA TYR A 4 16.83 5.32 -27.54
C TYR A 4 16.36 3.90 -27.95
N PRO A 5 17.26 2.94 -28.22
CA PRO A 5 16.90 1.62 -28.73
C PRO A 5 15.95 0.83 -27.83
N LEU A 6 16.04 0.99 -26.51
CA LEU A 6 15.21 0.27 -25.54
C LEU A 6 14.01 1.08 -25.03
N HIS A 7 13.55 2.06 -25.81
CA HIS A 7 12.45 2.94 -25.42
C HIS A 7 11.14 2.19 -25.14
N THR A 8 10.77 1.22 -25.99
CA THR A 8 9.56 0.40 -25.81
C THR A 8 9.62 -0.43 -24.51
N LEU A 9 10.80 -0.94 -24.16
CA LEU A 9 11.00 -1.67 -22.91
C LEU A 9 10.83 -0.76 -21.69
N LEU A 10 11.27 0.49 -21.78
CA LEU A 10 11.08 1.50 -20.73
C LEU A 10 9.59 1.78 -20.52
N GLN A 11 8.82 1.99 -21.59
CA GLN A 11 7.37 2.18 -21.52
C GLN A 11 6.67 0.98 -20.87
N LEU A 12 7.03 -0.24 -21.27
CA LEU A 12 6.44 -1.46 -20.70
C LEU A 12 6.78 -1.63 -19.21
N ARG A 13 8.00 -1.28 -18.78
CA ARG A 13 8.37 -1.33 -17.36
C ARG A 13 7.69 -0.23 -16.55
N SER A 14 7.55 0.97 -17.10
CA SER A 14 6.77 2.06 -16.49
C SER A 14 5.32 1.63 -16.27
N HIS A 15 4.67 1.03 -17.26
CA HIS A 15 3.33 0.48 -17.09
C HIS A 15 3.28 -0.59 -15.99
N ARG A 16 4.26 -1.50 -15.92
CA ARG A 16 4.33 -2.51 -14.86
C ARG A 16 4.46 -1.90 -13.46
N VAL A 17 5.25 -0.83 -13.32
CA VAL A 17 5.36 -0.08 -12.06
C VAL A 17 4.01 0.53 -11.67
N GLU A 18 3.31 1.18 -12.61
CA GLU A 18 2.00 1.75 -12.35
C GLU A 18 0.97 0.68 -11.96
N THR A 19 0.96 -0.47 -12.64
CA THR A 19 0.08 -1.58 -12.24
C THR A 19 0.41 -2.11 -10.84
N ALA A 20 1.70 -2.22 -10.48
CA ALA A 20 2.11 -2.65 -9.15
C ALA A 20 1.73 -1.62 -8.08
N ARG A 21 1.81 -0.32 -8.39
CA ARG A 21 1.33 0.76 -7.52
C ARG A 21 -0.18 0.64 -7.29
N GLY A 22 -0.95 0.39 -8.35
CA GLY A 22 -2.40 0.15 -8.24
C GLY A 22 -2.72 -1.00 -7.28
N VAL A 23 -1.99 -2.12 -7.38
CA VAL A 23 -2.15 -3.27 -6.47
C VAL A 23 -1.82 -2.88 -5.02
N VAL A 24 -0.73 -2.14 -4.77
CA VAL A 24 -0.39 -1.68 -3.41
C VAL A 24 -1.51 -0.84 -2.82
N MET A 25 -2.04 0.13 -3.59
CA MET A 25 -3.13 0.99 -3.13
C MET A 25 -4.39 0.18 -2.79
N GLU A 26 -4.73 -0.81 -3.61
CA GLU A 26 -5.86 -1.69 -3.35
C GLU A 26 -5.66 -2.53 -2.08
N ARG A 27 -4.46 -3.09 -1.88
CA ARG A 27 -4.14 -3.82 -0.64
C ARG A 27 -4.14 -2.92 0.60
N GLN A 28 -3.73 -1.66 0.48
CA GLN A 28 -3.83 -0.69 1.57
C GLN A 28 -5.29 -0.43 1.96
N ARG A 29 -6.19 -0.26 0.99
CA ARG A 29 -7.62 -0.12 1.25
C ARG A 29 -8.19 -1.34 1.96
N GLN A 30 -7.80 -2.55 1.53
CA GLN A 30 -8.23 -3.78 2.17
C GLN A 30 -7.75 -3.88 3.62
N VAL A 31 -6.47 -3.58 3.90
CA VAL A 31 -5.95 -3.53 5.28
C VAL A 31 -6.75 -2.54 6.12
N GLN A 32 -7.00 -1.34 5.60
CA GLN A 32 -7.76 -0.31 6.31
C GLN A 32 -9.18 -0.79 6.65
N ALA A 33 -9.90 -1.36 5.68
CA ALA A 33 -11.24 -1.91 5.91
C ALA A 33 -11.24 -3.05 6.94
N ARG A 34 -10.19 -3.88 6.97
CA ARG A 34 -10.03 -4.94 7.98
C ARG A 34 -9.75 -4.38 9.37
N ARG A 35 -8.95 -3.32 9.47
CA ARG A 35 -8.72 -2.61 10.75
C ARG A 35 -10.00 -2.02 11.30
N GLU A 36 -10.77 -1.34 10.45
CA GLU A 36 -12.07 -0.78 10.82
C GLU A 36 -13.04 -1.86 11.30
N ALA A 37 -13.06 -3.03 10.65
CA ALA A 37 -13.86 -4.17 11.11
C ALA A 37 -13.42 -4.67 12.49
N CYS A 38 -12.12 -4.78 12.77
CA CYS A 38 -11.63 -5.14 14.11
C CYS A 38 -12.06 -4.10 15.15
N THR A 39 -11.87 -2.81 14.86
CA THR A 39 -12.25 -1.72 15.77
C THR A 39 -13.76 -1.69 16.04
N ALA A 40 -14.60 -2.00 15.04
CA ALA A 40 -16.04 -2.10 15.21
C ALA A 40 -16.42 -3.23 16.19
N ILE A 41 -15.78 -4.41 16.07
CA ILE A 41 -16.02 -5.54 16.98
C ILE A 41 -15.49 -5.23 18.39
N GLU A 42 -14.35 -4.55 18.51
CA GLU A 42 -13.83 -4.10 19.81
C GLU A 42 -14.81 -3.13 20.49
N GLY A 43 -15.42 -2.22 19.73
CA GLY A 43 -16.50 -1.36 20.21
C GLY A 43 -17.71 -2.15 20.71
N GLU A 44 -18.17 -3.13 19.94
CA GLU A 44 -19.27 -4.04 20.33
C GLU A 44 -18.98 -4.75 21.65
N ILE A 45 -17.77 -5.29 21.81
CA ILE A 45 -17.32 -5.95 23.05
C ILE A 45 -17.34 -4.96 24.24
N ALA A 46 -16.87 -3.73 24.02
CA ALA A 46 -16.86 -2.72 25.07
C ALA A 46 -18.29 -2.35 25.51
N ASP A 47 -19.21 -2.24 24.57
CA ASP A 47 -20.62 -1.93 24.85
C ASP A 47 -21.32 -3.09 25.58
N LEU A 48 -21.12 -4.33 25.14
CA LEU A 48 -21.64 -5.53 25.84
C LEU A 48 -21.13 -5.60 27.29
N ASN A 49 -19.84 -5.33 27.51
CA ASN A 49 -19.26 -5.33 28.86
C ASN A 49 -19.81 -4.19 29.73
N ARG A 50 -20.01 -3.00 29.14
CA ARG A 50 -20.59 -1.86 29.84
C ARG A 50 -22.05 -2.12 30.23
N GLU A 51 -22.84 -2.68 29.32
CA GLU A 51 -24.22 -3.06 29.58
C GLU A 51 -24.28 -4.11 30.69
N ARG A 52 -23.45 -5.16 30.59
CA ARG A 52 -23.36 -6.22 31.61
C ARG A 52 -22.97 -5.67 32.99
N ALA A 53 -22.01 -4.75 33.05
CA ALA A 53 -21.63 -4.08 34.29
C ALA A 53 -22.78 -3.23 34.84
N GLY A 54 -23.49 -2.51 33.98
CA GLY A 54 -24.69 -1.74 34.34
C GLY A 54 -25.80 -2.62 34.93
N GLN A 55 -26.09 -3.77 34.31
CA GLN A 55 -27.07 -4.73 34.82
C GLN A 55 -26.67 -5.32 36.17
N ARG A 56 -25.37 -5.60 36.37
CA ARG A 56 -24.85 -6.08 37.67
C ARG A 56 -25.01 -5.05 38.78
N LEU A 57 -24.81 -3.76 38.49
CA LEU A 57 -25.03 -2.69 39.47
C LEU A 57 -26.49 -2.58 39.90
N ARG A 58 -27.42 -2.84 38.96
CA ARG A 58 -28.87 -2.77 39.17
C ARG A 58 -29.49 -4.08 39.64
N LEU A 59 -28.67 -5.09 39.95
CA LEU A 59 -29.15 -6.42 40.28
C LEU A 59 -30.12 -6.37 41.47
N LEU A 60 -29.83 -5.52 42.46
CA LEU A 60 -30.64 -5.36 43.67
C LEU A 60 -31.70 -4.25 43.59
N ASP A 61 -31.88 -3.62 42.42
CA ASP A 61 -32.89 -2.58 42.27
C ASP A 61 -34.29 -3.16 42.50
N PRO A 62 -35.21 -2.44 43.17
CA PRO A 62 -36.54 -2.96 43.43
C PRO A 62 -37.25 -3.33 42.12
N PRO A 63 -37.94 -4.48 42.07
CA PRO A 63 -38.66 -4.89 40.87
C PRO A 63 -39.87 -3.99 40.63
N PRO A 64 -40.39 -3.94 39.39
CA PRO A 64 -41.63 -3.23 39.07
C PRO A 64 -42.81 -3.71 39.94
N PRO A 65 -43.80 -2.84 40.22
CA PRO A 65 -44.99 -3.24 40.97
C PRO A 65 -45.68 -4.46 40.34
N GLY A 66 -46.03 -5.44 41.16
CA GLY A 66 -46.67 -6.69 40.72
C GLY A 66 -45.71 -7.79 40.25
N VAL A 67 -44.40 -7.54 40.18
CA VAL A 67 -43.40 -8.57 39.85
C VAL A 67 -42.76 -9.12 41.13
N PRO A 68 -42.85 -10.44 41.40
CA PRO A 68 -42.16 -11.06 42.51
C PRO A 68 -40.63 -10.92 42.40
N TRP A 69 -39.98 -10.62 43.52
CA TRP A 69 -38.53 -10.45 43.63
C TRP A 69 -37.71 -11.61 43.04
N PRO A 70 -38.00 -12.89 43.35
CA PRO A 70 -37.24 -14.02 42.80
C PRO A 70 -37.30 -14.11 41.27
N MET A 71 -38.45 -13.77 40.68
CA MET A 71 -38.64 -13.79 39.23
C MET A 71 -37.83 -12.68 38.55
N ALA A 72 -37.87 -11.46 39.10
CA ALA A 72 -37.08 -10.33 38.57
C ALA A 72 -35.58 -10.60 38.65
N MET A 73 -35.12 -11.20 39.74
CA MET A 73 -33.71 -11.60 39.91
C MET A 73 -33.28 -12.63 38.88
N SER A 74 -34.04 -13.72 38.74
CA SER A 74 -33.73 -14.78 37.77
C SER A 74 -33.66 -14.24 36.33
N GLN A 75 -34.56 -13.33 35.96
CA GLN A 75 -34.53 -12.67 34.65
C GLN A 75 -33.26 -11.83 34.47
N ARG A 76 -32.88 -11.01 35.46
CA ARG A 76 -31.67 -10.17 35.39
C ARG A 76 -30.39 -11.01 35.31
N GLU A 77 -30.32 -12.08 36.10
CA GLU A 77 -29.20 -13.04 36.06
C GLU A 77 -29.10 -13.70 34.68
N SER A 78 -30.21 -14.20 34.12
CA SER A 78 -30.21 -14.79 32.77
C SER A 78 -29.77 -13.81 31.69
N HIS A 79 -30.12 -12.52 31.84
CA HIS A 79 -29.72 -11.48 30.90
C HIS A 79 -28.23 -11.15 31.02
N ILE A 80 -27.69 -11.09 32.24
CA ILE A 80 -26.25 -10.90 32.51
C ILE A 80 -25.43 -12.06 31.94
N ASP A 81 -25.93 -13.29 32.02
CA ASP A 81 -25.30 -14.47 31.46
C ASP A 81 -25.34 -14.44 29.93
N HIS A 82 -26.49 -14.12 29.34
CA HIS A 82 -26.63 -13.96 27.89
C HIS A 82 -25.69 -12.88 27.32
N LEU A 83 -25.57 -11.72 27.97
CA LEU A 83 -24.60 -10.69 27.59
C LEU A 83 -23.15 -11.21 27.66
N GLY A 84 -22.86 -12.09 28.63
CA GLY A 84 -21.57 -12.78 28.73
C GLY A 84 -21.30 -13.70 27.54
N GLU A 85 -22.28 -14.51 27.14
CA GLU A 85 -22.18 -15.40 25.97
C GLU A 85 -21.97 -14.60 24.68
N LEU A 86 -22.71 -13.50 24.49
CA LEU A 86 -22.54 -12.60 23.36
C LEU A 86 -21.13 -12.00 23.32
N ALA A 87 -20.59 -11.59 24.46
CA ALA A 87 -19.22 -11.07 24.54
C ALA A 87 -18.18 -12.13 24.17
N VAL A 88 -18.35 -13.39 24.60
CA VAL A 88 -17.48 -14.51 24.20
C VAL A 88 -17.55 -14.75 22.70
N ALA A 89 -18.75 -14.76 22.12
CA ALA A 89 -18.92 -14.91 20.66
C ALA A 89 -18.30 -13.73 19.89
N ALA A 90 -18.43 -12.50 20.39
CA ALA A 90 -17.79 -11.32 19.81
C ALA A 90 -16.25 -11.41 19.89
N HIS A 91 -15.68 -11.92 20.98
CA HIS A 91 -14.24 -12.17 21.09
C HIS A 91 -13.75 -13.21 20.08
N GLN A 92 -14.49 -14.29 19.83
CA GLN A 92 -14.15 -15.26 18.79
C GLN A 92 -14.14 -14.61 17.40
N ARG A 93 -15.17 -13.81 17.08
CA ARG A 93 -15.21 -13.03 15.84
C ARG A 93 -14.04 -12.05 15.72
N LEU A 94 -13.63 -11.42 16.83
CA LEU A 94 -12.47 -10.52 16.85
C LEU A 94 -11.18 -11.26 16.52
N LEU A 95 -10.97 -12.45 17.10
CA LEU A 95 -9.79 -13.28 16.80
C LEU A 95 -9.72 -13.65 15.31
N ASP A 96 -10.85 -14.05 14.73
CA ASP A 96 -10.94 -14.36 13.30
C ASP A 96 -10.67 -13.12 12.43
N ALA A 97 -11.21 -11.96 12.81
CA ALA A 97 -11.01 -10.70 12.11
C ALA A 97 -9.54 -10.25 12.18
N GLN A 98 -8.89 -10.40 13.34
CA GLN A 98 -7.47 -10.12 13.52
C GLN A 98 -6.59 -11.07 12.70
N GLY A 99 -6.97 -12.35 12.57
CA GLY A 99 -6.31 -13.28 11.66
C GLY A 99 -6.34 -12.77 10.21
N LYS A 100 -7.52 -12.39 9.72
CA LYS A 100 -7.70 -11.82 8.37
C LYS A 100 -6.96 -10.51 8.17
N LEU A 101 -6.83 -9.69 9.22
CA LEU A 101 -6.03 -8.46 9.18
C LEU A 101 -4.55 -8.78 8.97
N ARG A 102 -3.99 -9.74 9.72
CA ARG A 102 -2.58 -10.15 9.55
C ARG A 102 -2.30 -10.70 8.16
N GLU A 103 -3.22 -11.50 7.61
CA GLU A 103 -3.12 -11.99 6.23
C GLU A 103 -3.12 -10.85 5.21
N ALA A 104 -4.00 -9.85 5.39
CA ALA A 104 -4.05 -8.68 4.52
C ALA A 104 -2.78 -7.81 4.62
N GLU A 105 -2.21 -7.67 5.82
CA GLU A 105 -0.95 -6.96 6.05
C GLU A 105 0.23 -7.68 5.38
N ALA A 106 0.31 -9.01 5.50
CA ALA A 106 1.31 -9.80 4.79
C ALA A 106 1.18 -9.66 3.26
N ALA A 107 -0.04 -9.68 2.73
CA ALA A 107 -0.30 -9.47 1.30
C ALA A 107 0.09 -8.05 0.83
N LEU A 108 -0.12 -7.04 1.67
CA LEU A 108 0.33 -5.67 1.41
C LEU A 108 1.86 -5.57 1.34
N ASP A 109 2.56 -6.22 2.27
CA ASP A 109 4.03 -6.22 2.28
C ASP A 109 4.61 -6.93 1.06
N GLU A 110 4.02 -8.04 0.62
CA GLU A 110 4.40 -8.68 -0.64
C GLU A 110 4.14 -7.80 -1.87
N ALA A 111 3.00 -7.09 -1.90
CA ALA A 111 2.71 -6.13 -2.96
C ALA A 111 3.74 -4.98 -2.98
N ARG A 112 4.14 -4.46 -1.81
CA ARG A 112 5.19 -3.44 -1.69
C ARG A 112 6.53 -3.94 -2.19
N LYS A 113 6.94 -5.14 -1.81
CA LYS A 113 8.17 -5.78 -2.31
C LYS A 113 8.13 -5.94 -3.83
N ALA A 114 6.99 -6.34 -4.40
CA ALA A 114 6.81 -6.44 -5.85
C ALA A 114 6.93 -5.07 -6.55
N PHE A 115 6.31 -4.03 -5.99
CA PHE A 115 6.42 -2.65 -6.47
C PHE A 115 7.89 -2.18 -6.47
N PHE A 116 8.61 -2.31 -5.35
CA PHE A 116 10.01 -1.89 -5.28
C PHE A 116 10.91 -2.67 -6.24
N ARG A 117 10.66 -3.98 -6.44
CA ARG A 117 11.37 -4.77 -7.46
C ARG A 117 11.08 -4.28 -8.88
N ALA A 118 9.85 -3.87 -9.17
CA ALA A 118 9.49 -3.30 -10.47
C ALA A 118 10.15 -1.92 -10.67
N GLN A 119 10.13 -1.07 -9.66
CA GLN A 119 10.75 0.27 -9.67
C GLN A 119 12.25 0.17 -9.90
N ALA A 120 12.96 -0.65 -9.13
CA ALA A 120 14.40 -0.83 -9.28
C ALA A 120 14.80 -1.27 -10.69
N ARG A 121 13.97 -2.09 -11.34
CA ARG A 121 14.15 -2.53 -12.73
C ARG A 121 13.90 -1.40 -13.74
N LEU A 122 13.00 -0.46 -13.45
CA LEU A 122 12.78 0.73 -14.27
C LEU A 122 13.96 1.69 -14.12
N ASP A 123 14.33 2.02 -12.89
CA ASP A 123 15.44 2.94 -12.58
C ASP A 123 16.75 2.47 -13.24
N ALA A 124 17.01 1.16 -13.23
CA ALA A 124 18.17 0.59 -13.91
C ALA A 124 18.17 0.82 -15.43
N LEU A 125 17.01 0.82 -16.08
CA LEU A 125 16.90 1.15 -17.51
C LEU A 125 17.04 2.65 -17.77
N GLU A 126 16.48 3.48 -16.90
CA GLU A 126 16.59 4.94 -17.00
C GLU A 126 18.05 5.39 -16.90
N LYS A 127 18.80 4.84 -15.92
CA LYS A 127 20.25 5.07 -15.81
C LYS A 127 21.01 4.69 -17.08
N ARG A 128 20.66 3.55 -17.71
CA ARG A 128 21.27 3.11 -18.98
C ARG A 128 20.92 4.03 -20.14
N LYS A 129 19.69 4.55 -20.20
CA LYS A 129 19.27 5.55 -21.19
C LYS A 129 20.06 6.85 -21.05
N ASP A 130 20.32 7.29 -19.82
CA ASP A 130 21.08 8.51 -19.57
C ASP A 130 22.56 8.35 -19.98
N VAL A 131 23.17 7.21 -19.69
CA VAL A 131 24.54 6.89 -20.16
C VAL A 131 24.59 6.89 -21.69
N TRP A 132 23.67 6.18 -22.34
CA TRP A 132 23.59 6.16 -23.81
C TRP A 132 23.41 7.55 -24.41
N ARG A 133 22.59 8.42 -23.79
CA ARG A 133 22.40 9.80 -24.25
C ARG A 133 23.70 10.59 -24.18
N LYS A 134 24.45 10.47 -23.09
CA LYS A 134 25.76 11.13 -22.93
C LYS A 134 26.78 10.63 -23.96
N GLU A 135 26.81 9.32 -24.23
CA GLU A 135 27.66 8.74 -25.26
C GLU A 135 27.33 9.26 -26.66
N GLN A 136 26.02 9.37 -27.00
CA GLN A 136 25.58 9.94 -28.28
C GLN A 136 25.97 11.42 -28.42
N GLN A 137 25.83 12.21 -27.35
CA GLN A 137 26.26 13.61 -27.34
C GLN A 137 27.77 13.74 -27.52
N ALA A 138 28.56 12.96 -26.78
CA ALA A 138 30.02 12.96 -26.89
C ALA A 138 30.49 12.50 -28.28
N ALA A 139 29.79 11.56 -28.92
CA ALA A 139 30.08 11.13 -30.29
C ALA A 139 29.71 12.21 -31.32
N SER A 140 28.62 12.96 -31.13
CA SER A 140 28.26 14.11 -31.97
C SER A 140 29.32 15.20 -31.89
N GLN A 141 29.70 15.59 -30.67
CA GLN A 141 30.74 16.60 -30.43
C GLN A 141 32.05 16.23 -31.10
N ARG A 142 32.52 14.98 -30.92
CA ARG A 142 33.74 14.51 -31.60
C ARG A 142 33.65 14.55 -33.13
N ARG A 143 32.47 14.29 -33.71
CA ARG A 143 32.26 14.40 -35.17
C ARG A 143 32.25 15.85 -35.64
N GLU A 144 31.65 16.75 -34.86
CA GLU A 144 31.64 18.18 -35.14
C GLU A 144 33.06 18.77 -35.03
N GLU A 145 33.82 18.38 -34.02
CA GLU A 145 35.24 18.72 -33.84
C GLU A 145 36.09 18.23 -35.02
N ALA A 146 35.95 16.96 -35.42
CA ALA A 146 36.66 16.41 -36.57
C ALA A 146 36.29 17.17 -37.87
N HIS A 147 35.01 17.43 -38.11
CA HIS A 147 34.55 18.15 -39.29
C HIS A 147 35.07 19.59 -39.33
N SER A 148 35.06 20.30 -38.20
CA SER A 148 35.64 21.64 -38.11
C SER A 148 37.15 21.65 -38.31
N ALA A 149 37.87 20.65 -37.79
CA ALA A 149 39.30 20.48 -38.05
C ALA A 149 39.59 20.24 -39.53
N ASP A 150 38.80 19.40 -40.21
CA ASP A 150 38.92 19.15 -41.65
C ASP A 150 38.69 20.42 -42.47
N LEU A 151 37.67 21.22 -42.13
CA LEU A 151 37.40 22.50 -42.78
C LEU A 151 38.55 23.51 -42.59
N LEU A 152 39.14 23.57 -41.39
CA LEU A 152 40.30 24.41 -41.10
C LEU A 152 41.56 23.96 -41.84
N MET A 153 41.77 22.65 -42.01
CA MET A 153 42.88 22.14 -42.83
C MET A 153 42.68 22.45 -44.32
N ALA A 154 41.46 22.24 -44.83
CA ALA A 154 41.12 22.54 -46.22
C ALA A 154 41.27 24.03 -46.54
N SER A 155 40.84 24.93 -45.64
CA SER A 155 41.00 26.37 -45.81
C SER A 155 42.47 26.80 -45.76
N ARG A 156 43.28 26.22 -44.86
CA ARG A 156 44.73 26.45 -44.82
C ARG A 156 45.42 26.00 -46.11
N GLN A 157 45.08 24.83 -46.65
CA GLN A 157 45.63 24.33 -47.90
C GLN A 157 45.27 25.23 -49.09
N GLN A 158 44.05 25.79 -49.13
CA GLN A 158 43.67 26.77 -50.15
C GLN A 158 44.42 28.10 -50.02
N SER A 159 44.75 28.54 -48.80
CA SER A 159 45.51 29.77 -48.57
C SER A 159 47.03 29.65 -48.82
N GLN A 160 47.58 28.44 -48.86
CA GLN A 160 49.01 28.17 -49.12
C GLN A 160 49.27 27.54 -50.51
N GLY A 161 48.26 27.44 -51.37
CA GLY A 161 48.42 27.04 -52.77
C GLY A 161 49.15 28.12 -53.59
N PRO A 162 49.87 27.74 -54.66
CA PRO A 162 50.89 28.58 -55.27
C PRO A 162 50.27 29.77 -56.00
N PHE A 163 50.40 30.94 -55.41
CA PHE A 163 50.54 32.21 -56.12
C PHE A 163 51.79 32.91 -55.60
#